data_AF-A0A0J8QLQ8-F1
#
_entry.id   AF-A0A0J8QLQ8-F1
#
_cell.length_a   1.000
_cell.length_b   1.000
_cell.length_c   1.000
_cell.angle_alpha   90.00
_cell.angle_beta   90.00
_cell.angle_gamma   90.00
#
_symmetry.space_group_name_H-M   'P 1'
#
loop_
_entity.id
_entity.type
_entity.pdbx_description
1 polymer ?
#
loop_
_entity_poly.entity_id
_entity_poly.type
_entity_poly.pdbx_seq_one_letter_code
_entity_poly.pdbx_strand_id
1 'polypeptide(L)'
;MKVIKKNIVKKSLELFNEIAEDREQFDKFYSAFSKNIKLGIHEDSQNRQSLAKLLRFHSTKSGDETTSLTDYVTRMQEHQKQMYYITGLAKALKNVLGDKVEKVVVSHKLIGSPCAIRTGQFGWSANMERIMKAQALRDTSMSAYMASKKTFEISPRSPIIKELKKKVEQDGENDRTVKSITQLLYETSLLVSGFTIDEPAGFAERIHKLVSLGLNVDEEAETSEEKAEETAATEATGESTMEEVD
;
A
#
# COMPACT_ATOMS: atom_id res chain seq x y z
N MET A 1 -40.80 -10.56 -23.47
CA MET A 1 -39.70 -11.01 -22.56
C MET A 1 -39.19 -9.97 -21.56
N LYS A 2 -39.09 -8.66 -21.89
CA LYS A 2 -38.54 -7.65 -20.95
C LYS A 2 -39.29 -7.52 -19.61
N VAL A 3 -40.63 -7.61 -19.63
CA VAL A 3 -41.47 -7.51 -18.41
C VAL A 3 -41.23 -8.69 -17.47
N ILE A 4 -41.14 -9.91 -18.01
CA ILE A 4 -40.88 -11.13 -17.25
C ILE A 4 -39.52 -11.02 -16.55
N LYS A 5 -38.45 -10.63 -17.29
CA LYS A 5 -37.11 -10.41 -16.70
C LYS A 5 -37.15 -9.43 -15.54
N LYS A 6 -37.84 -8.29 -15.70
CA LYS A 6 -37.95 -7.27 -14.65
C LYS A 6 -38.63 -7.81 -13.38
N ASN A 7 -39.71 -8.57 -13.55
CA ASN A 7 -40.43 -9.17 -12.42
C ASN A 7 -39.61 -10.23 -11.68
N ILE A 8 -38.88 -11.08 -12.42
CA ILE A 8 -37.98 -12.06 -11.82
C ILE A 8 -36.88 -11.36 -11.03
N VAL A 9 -36.20 -10.37 -11.61
CA VAL A 9 -35.16 -9.61 -10.90
C VAL A 9 -35.69 -8.97 -9.63
N LYS A 10 -36.89 -8.36 -9.69
CA LYS A 10 -37.54 -7.79 -8.50
C LYS A 10 -37.76 -8.84 -7.42
N LYS A 11 -38.33 -10.01 -7.77
CA LYS A 11 -38.57 -11.10 -6.81
C LYS A 11 -37.29 -11.71 -6.27
N SER A 12 -36.24 -11.82 -7.07
CA SER A 12 -34.92 -12.26 -6.60
C SER A 12 -34.32 -11.28 -5.59
N LEU A 13 -34.45 -9.97 -5.81
CA LEU A 13 -33.97 -8.97 -4.86
C LEU A 13 -34.76 -8.98 -3.55
N GLU A 14 -36.08 -9.18 -3.60
CA GLU A 14 -36.92 -9.39 -2.40
C GLU A 14 -36.39 -10.60 -1.60
N LEU A 15 -36.19 -11.75 -2.26
CA LEU A 15 -35.62 -12.94 -1.64
C LEU A 15 -34.23 -12.69 -1.03
N PHE A 16 -33.34 -11.96 -1.72
CA PHE A 16 -32.01 -11.67 -1.18
C PHE A 16 -32.06 -10.79 0.08
N ASN A 17 -33.06 -9.90 0.18
CA ASN A 17 -33.25 -9.09 1.37
C ASN A 17 -33.80 -9.94 2.53
N GLU A 18 -34.72 -10.87 2.27
CA GLU A 18 -35.22 -11.81 3.27
C GLU A 18 -34.08 -12.70 3.81
N ILE A 19 -33.22 -13.23 2.92
CA ILE A 19 -32.03 -13.99 3.33
C ILE A 19 -31.09 -13.12 4.18
N ALA A 20 -31.04 -11.81 3.94
CA ALA A 20 -30.18 -10.89 4.69
C ALA A 20 -30.64 -10.63 6.13
N GLU A 21 -31.86 -11.03 6.51
CA GLU A 21 -32.36 -10.94 7.88
C GLU A 21 -31.76 -12.02 8.78
N ASP A 22 -31.41 -13.19 8.23
CA ASP A 22 -30.70 -14.26 8.91
C ASP A 22 -29.19 -14.17 8.60
N ARG A 23 -28.41 -13.78 9.60
CA ARG A 23 -26.96 -13.59 9.45
C ARG A 23 -26.24 -14.87 8.99
N GLU A 24 -26.60 -16.03 9.51
CA GLU A 24 -25.88 -17.27 9.19
C GLU A 24 -26.18 -17.74 7.77
N GLN A 25 -27.45 -17.60 7.34
CA GLN A 25 -27.83 -17.88 5.95
C GLN A 25 -27.22 -16.87 4.99
N PHE A 26 -27.22 -15.59 5.37
CA PHE A 26 -26.64 -14.54 4.55
C PHE A 26 -25.14 -14.72 4.36
N ASP A 27 -24.40 -15.13 5.39
CA ASP A 27 -22.95 -15.37 5.27
C ASP A 27 -22.66 -16.50 4.29
N LYS A 28 -23.43 -17.60 4.32
CA LYS A 28 -23.33 -18.70 3.33
C LYS A 28 -23.67 -18.21 1.92
N PHE A 29 -24.77 -17.47 1.76
CA PHE A 29 -25.19 -16.88 0.49
C PHE A 29 -24.14 -15.91 -0.07
N TYR A 30 -23.63 -15.00 0.76
CA TYR A 30 -22.69 -13.98 0.34
C TYR A 30 -21.32 -14.58 0.01
N SER A 31 -20.87 -15.58 0.77
CA SER A 31 -19.64 -16.33 0.46
C SER A 31 -19.69 -16.93 -0.95
N ALA A 32 -20.82 -17.55 -1.32
CA ALA A 32 -21.00 -18.16 -2.63
C ALA A 32 -21.24 -17.14 -3.77
N PHE A 33 -22.04 -16.10 -3.52
CA PHE A 33 -22.60 -15.25 -4.60
C PHE A 33 -22.15 -13.79 -4.58
N SER A 34 -21.24 -13.37 -3.70
CA SER A 34 -20.78 -11.97 -3.61
C SER A 34 -20.21 -11.43 -4.92
N LYS A 35 -19.57 -12.27 -5.75
CA LYS A 35 -19.08 -11.87 -7.09
C LYS A 35 -20.22 -11.46 -8.01
N ASN A 36 -21.35 -12.17 -7.97
CA ASN A 36 -22.51 -11.89 -8.81
C ASN A 36 -23.21 -10.60 -8.36
N ILE A 37 -23.29 -10.36 -7.05
CA ILE A 37 -23.81 -9.09 -6.51
C ILE A 37 -22.95 -7.91 -6.98
N LYS A 38 -21.61 -8.04 -6.87
CA LYS A 38 -20.67 -7.00 -7.33
C LYS A 38 -20.77 -6.75 -8.82
N LEU A 39 -20.94 -7.80 -9.63
CA LEU A 39 -21.18 -7.67 -11.07
C LEU A 39 -22.51 -6.99 -11.36
N GLY A 40 -23.58 -7.36 -10.65
CA GLY A 40 -24.89 -6.74 -10.77
C GLY A 40 -24.88 -5.24 -10.48
N ILE A 41 -24.06 -4.78 -9.52
CA ILE A 41 -23.87 -3.35 -9.24
C ILE A 41 -23.21 -2.62 -10.43
N HIS A 42 -22.28 -3.30 -11.10
CA HIS A 42 -21.59 -2.76 -12.27
C HIS A 42 -22.55 -2.65 -13.48
N GLU A 43 -23.30 -3.71 -13.77
CA GLU A 43 -24.11 -3.84 -14.98
C GLU A 43 -25.54 -3.30 -14.84
N ASP A 44 -26.21 -3.52 -13.71
CA ASP A 44 -27.61 -3.15 -13.49
C ASP A 44 -27.70 -1.81 -12.74
N SER A 45 -27.71 -0.72 -13.50
CA SER A 45 -27.84 0.63 -12.96
C SER A 45 -29.19 0.89 -12.28
N GLN A 46 -30.25 0.17 -12.65
CA GLN A 46 -31.60 0.37 -12.10
C GLN A 46 -31.71 -0.19 -10.67
N ASN A 47 -31.13 -1.36 -10.44
CA ASN A 47 -31.18 -2.04 -9.15
C ASN A 47 -29.93 -1.82 -8.27
N ARG A 48 -28.98 -1.00 -8.75
CA ARG A 48 -27.70 -0.71 -8.08
C ARG A 48 -27.86 -0.35 -6.60
N GLN A 49 -28.83 0.50 -6.26
CA GLN A 49 -29.05 0.92 -4.87
C GLN A 49 -29.49 -0.23 -3.96
N SER A 50 -30.37 -1.11 -4.45
CA SER A 50 -30.81 -2.28 -3.69
C SER A 50 -29.68 -3.29 -3.53
N LEU A 51 -28.92 -3.56 -4.60
CA LEU A 51 -27.76 -4.45 -4.55
C LEU A 51 -26.65 -3.92 -3.64
N ALA A 52 -26.43 -2.61 -3.58
CA ALA A 52 -25.42 -2.01 -2.72
C ALA A 52 -25.68 -2.27 -1.22
N LYS A 53 -26.94 -2.41 -0.80
CA LYS A 53 -27.30 -2.74 0.60
C LYS A 53 -26.90 -4.18 0.99
N LEU A 54 -26.80 -5.08 0.01
CA LEU A 54 -26.37 -6.46 0.21
C LEU A 54 -24.84 -6.60 0.30
N LEU A 55 -24.07 -5.54 0.02
CA LEU A 55 -22.62 -5.60 0.14
C LEU A 55 -22.18 -5.77 1.59
N ARG A 56 -21.17 -6.62 1.78
CA ARG A 56 -20.43 -6.81 3.02
C ARG A 56 -18.93 -6.67 2.76
N PHE A 57 -18.25 -5.97 3.66
CA PHE A 57 -16.82 -5.72 3.61
C PHE A 57 -16.20 -5.81 5.00
N HIS A 58 -14.91 -6.11 5.08
CA HIS A 58 -14.14 -5.88 6.31
C HIS A 58 -13.86 -4.38 6.47
N SER A 59 -13.83 -3.91 7.71
CA SER A 59 -13.50 -2.53 8.06
C SER A 59 -12.56 -2.50 9.25
N THR A 60 -11.89 -1.36 9.45
CA THR A 60 -10.98 -1.17 10.59
C THR A 60 -11.66 -1.27 11.95
N LYS A 61 -12.99 -1.06 12.01
CA LYS A 61 -13.79 -1.14 13.23
C LYS A 61 -14.58 -2.44 13.37
N SER A 62 -14.57 -3.32 12.37
CA SER A 62 -15.33 -4.58 12.40
C SER A 62 -14.47 -5.81 12.69
N GLY A 63 -13.14 -5.66 12.82
CA GLY A 63 -12.23 -6.77 13.07
C GLY A 63 -12.32 -7.83 11.96
N ASP A 64 -12.48 -9.09 12.37
CA ASP A 64 -12.61 -10.24 11.47
C ASP A 64 -14.02 -10.40 10.90
N GLU A 65 -15.01 -9.70 11.44
CA GLU A 65 -16.38 -9.75 10.92
C GLU A 65 -16.56 -8.80 9.74
N THR A 66 -17.39 -9.22 8.79
CA THR A 66 -17.83 -8.34 7.71
C THR A 66 -18.97 -7.43 8.18
N THR A 67 -19.02 -6.21 7.66
CA THR A 67 -20.02 -5.20 8.01
C THR A 67 -20.69 -4.66 6.75
N SER A 68 -21.94 -4.20 6.87
CA SER A 68 -22.66 -3.60 5.74
C SER A 68 -22.26 -2.12 5.54
N LEU A 69 -22.54 -1.59 4.34
CA LEU A 69 -22.37 -0.14 4.10
C LEU A 69 -23.29 0.70 4.98
N THR A 70 -24.49 0.20 5.29
CA THR A 70 -25.42 0.83 6.23
C THR A 70 -24.83 0.92 7.63
N ASP A 71 -24.24 -0.16 8.15
CA ASP A 71 -23.62 -0.14 9.49
C ASP A 71 -22.34 0.72 9.49
N TYR A 72 -21.63 0.81 8.37
CA TYR A 72 -20.52 1.76 8.26
C TYR A 72 -21.04 3.19 8.45
N VAL A 73 -22.14 3.55 7.78
CA VAL A 73 -22.74 4.88 7.86
C VAL A 73 -23.20 5.23 9.27
N THR A 74 -23.77 4.28 10.02
CA THR A 74 -24.17 4.51 11.43
C THR A 74 -22.98 4.79 12.35
N ARG A 75 -21.77 4.36 11.97
CA ARG A 75 -20.52 4.60 12.73
C ARG A 75 -19.70 5.79 12.20
N MET A 76 -20.21 6.53 11.22
CA MET A 76 -19.55 7.73 10.71
C MET A 76 -19.55 8.84 11.77
N GLN A 77 -18.42 9.53 11.91
CA GLN A 77 -18.32 10.70 12.80
C GLN A 77 -19.07 11.90 12.19
N GLU A 78 -19.56 12.85 13.01
CA GLU A 78 -20.35 14.00 12.52
C GLU A 78 -19.63 14.82 11.43
N HIS A 79 -18.31 14.94 11.52
CA HIS A 79 -17.50 15.66 10.53
C HIS A 79 -17.16 14.82 9.29
N GLN A 80 -17.42 13.52 9.32
CA GLN A 80 -17.08 12.60 8.24
C GLN A 80 -18.17 12.63 7.16
N LYS A 81 -17.90 13.29 6.02
CA LYS A 81 -18.86 13.42 4.91
C LYS A 81 -18.78 12.30 3.87
N GLN A 82 -17.82 11.39 3.98
CA GLN A 82 -17.53 10.37 2.97
C GLN A 82 -17.18 9.03 3.61
N MET A 83 -17.52 7.93 2.94
CA MET A 83 -17.06 6.59 3.31
C MET A 83 -15.64 6.37 2.81
N TYR A 84 -14.72 6.03 3.72
CA TYR A 84 -13.35 5.69 3.37
C TYR A 84 -13.26 4.19 3.10
N TYR A 85 -12.71 3.83 1.94
CA TYR A 85 -12.40 2.45 1.57
C TYR A 85 -11.01 2.36 0.99
N ILE A 86 -10.42 1.18 1.12
CA ILE A 86 -9.10 0.89 0.57
C ILE A 86 -9.14 -0.49 -0.09
N THR A 87 -8.60 -0.58 -1.30
CA THR A 87 -8.50 -1.86 -2.02
C THR A 87 -7.32 -2.67 -1.50
N GLY A 88 -7.37 -4.01 -1.58
CA GLY A 88 -6.39 -4.93 -0.97
C GLY A 88 -4.92 -4.51 -1.12
N LEU A 89 -4.47 -4.20 -2.34
CA LEU A 89 -3.10 -3.71 -2.57
C LEU A 89 -2.82 -2.42 -1.81
N ALA A 90 -3.67 -1.40 -1.93
CA ALA A 90 -3.46 -0.13 -1.24
C ALA A 90 -3.39 -0.30 0.30
N LYS A 91 -4.16 -1.25 0.86
CA LYS A 91 -4.07 -1.58 2.30
C LYS A 91 -2.71 -2.17 2.64
N ALA A 92 -2.27 -3.17 1.89
CA ALA A 92 -0.97 -3.80 2.08
C ALA A 92 0.18 -2.78 1.97
N LEU A 93 0.17 -1.93 0.94
CA LEU A 93 1.18 -0.89 0.78
C LEU A 93 1.14 0.13 1.93
N LYS A 94 -0.04 0.49 2.44
CA LYS A 94 -0.15 1.37 3.60
C LYS A 94 0.43 0.74 4.87
N ASN A 95 0.21 -0.55 5.08
CA ASN A 95 0.76 -1.30 6.21
C ASN A 95 2.29 -1.36 6.12
N VAL A 96 2.84 -1.66 4.94
CA VAL A 96 4.29 -1.69 4.70
C VAL A 96 4.93 -0.32 4.92
N LEU A 97 4.31 0.75 4.43
CA LEU A 97 4.86 2.11 4.52
C LEU A 97 4.67 2.75 5.90
N GLY A 98 3.76 2.22 6.73
CA GLY A 98 3.52 2.72 8.09
C GLY A 98 3.30 4.24 8.11
N ASP A 99 3.98 4.93 9.02
CA ASP A 99 3.82 6.37 9.23
C ASP A 99 4.48 7.25 8.17
N LYS A 100 5.21 6.67 7.20
CA LYS A 100 5.80 7.42 6.08
C LYS A 100 4.73 8.06 5.18
N VAL A 101 3.53 7.48 5.15
CA VAL A 101 2.39 7.96 4.36
C VAL A 101 1.12 8.08 5.19
N GLU A 102 0.30 9.08 4.88
CA GLU A 102 -1.03 9.24 5.48
C GLU A 102 -1.99 8.13 5.03
N LYS A 103 -1.98 7.86 3.72
CA LYS A 103 -2.86 6.91 3.05
C LYS A 103 -2.29 6.55 1.68
N VAL A 104 -2.66 5.36 1.23
CA VAL A 104 -2.42 4.91 -0.15
C VAL A 104 -3.76 4.90 -0.88
N VAL A 105 -3.81 5.53 -2.05
CA VAL A 105 -5.04 5.65 -2.85
C VAL A 105 -4.81 5.24 -4.29
N VAL A 106 -5.85 4.67 -4.91
CA VAL A 106 -5.83 4.37 -6.34
C VAL A 106 -6.12 5.66 -7.12
N SER A 107 -5.26 6.00 -8.07
CA SER A 107 -5.37 7.21 -8.88
C SER A 107 -5.44 6.87 -10.38
N HIS A 108 -6.50 7.36 -11.03
CA HIS A 108 -6.69 7.22 -12.48
C HIS A 108 -6.03 8.35 -13.28
N LYS A 109 -5.47 9.35 -12.59
CA LYS A 109 -4.81 10.53 -13.19
C LYS A 109 -3.38 10.23 -13.63
N LEU A 110 -2.78 9.16 -13.09
CA LEU A 110 -1.42 8.76 -13.41
C LEU A 110 -1.36 8.07 -14.77
N ILE A 111 -0.71 8.73 -15.73
CA ILE A 111 -0.44 8.21 -17.08
C ILE A 111 1.08 8.05 -17.19
N GLY A 112 1.54 6.87 -17.61
CA GLY A 112 2.97 6.57 -17.75
C GLY A 112 3.74 6.31 -16.44
N SER A 113 3.21 6.69 -15.27
CA SER A 113 3.82 6.41 -13.97
C SER A 113 3.07 5.33 -13.16
N PRO A 114 3.77 4.38 -12.51
CA PRO A 114 3.16 3.42 -11.59
C PRO A 114 2.60 4.07 -10.32
N CYS A 115 3.26 5.10 -9.80
CA CYS A 115 2.91 5.73 -8.54
C CYS A 115 3.41 7.18 -8.45
N ALA A 116 2.86 7.95 -7.51
CA ALA A 116 3.25 9.34 -7.27
C ALA A 116 3.00 9.75 -5.82
N ILE A 117 3.69 10.79 -5.36
CA ILE A 117 3.45 11.40 -4.04
C ILE A 117 2.68 12.71 -4.21
N ARG A 118 1.63 12.87 -3.41
CA ARG A 118 0.89 14.13 -3.28
C ARG A 118 0.98 14.63 -1.84
N THR A 119 1.27 15.91 -1.66
CA THR A 119 1.17 16.58 -0.35
C THR A 119 -0.27 16.95 -0.02
N GLY A 120 -0.61 16.96 1.26
CA GLY A 120 -1.86 17.54 1.73
C GLY A 120 -1.99 19.02 1.34
N GLN A 121 -3.24 19.49 1.19
CA GLN A 121 -3.55 20.86 0.74
C GLN A 121 -3.09 21.95 1.72
N PHE A 122 -2.88 21.60 2.99
CA PHE A 122 -2.55 22.53 4.08
C PHE A 122 -1.13 22.38 4.63
N GLY A 123 -0.31 21.51 4.04
CA GLY A 123 1.08 21.29 4.46
C GLY A 123 2.10 21.86 3.48
N TRP A 124 3.38 21.78 3.83
CA TRP A 124 4.45 22.21 2.92
C TRP A 124 4.45 21.44 1.60
N SER A 125 4.61 22.15 0.49
CA SER A 125 4.91 21.56 -0.81
C SER A 125 6.33 20.98 -0.81
N ALA A 126 6.66 20.11 -1.77
CA ALA A 126 8.01 19.54 -1.87
C ALA A 126 9.11 20.60 -1.89
N ASN A 127 8.91 21.66 -2.68
CA ASN A 127 9.86 22.75 -2.77
C ASN A 127 9.94 23.57 -1.46
N MET A 128 8.80 23.81 -0.82
CA MET A 128 8.76 24.52 0.46
C MET A 128 9.41 23.70 1.58
N GLU A 129 9.16 22.38 1.64
CA GLU A 129 9.83 21.47 2.58
C GLU A 129 11.34 21.49 2.39
N ARG A 130 11.82 21.48 1.14
CA ARG A 130 13.24 21.57 0.80
C ARG A 130 13.87 22.90 1.26
N ILE A 131 13.22 24.03 0.98
CA ILE A 131 13.70 25.36 1.40
C ILE A 131 13.71 25.47 2.93
N MET A 132 12.63 25.05 3.58
CA MET A 132 12.51 25.10 5.04
C MET A 132 13.52 24.19 5.72
N LYS A 133 13.71 22.94 5.28
CA LYS A 133 14.76 22.04 5.80
C LYS A 133 16.16 22.65 5.66
N ALA A 134 16.44 23.36 4.56
CA ALA A 134 17.73 24.03 4.36
C ALA A 134 17.93 25.27 5.25
N GLN A 135 16.84 25.88 5.75
CA GLN A 135 16.87 27.06 6.62
C GLN A 135 16.68 26.74 8.11
N ALA A 136 16.15 25.56 8.45
CA ALA A 136 15.70 25.15 9.79
C ALA A 136 16.83 24.76 10.75
N LEU A 137 17.91 25.55 10.82
CA LEU A 137 18.93 25.48 11.87
C LEU A 137 18.48 26.11 13.21
N ARG A 138 17.23 26.57 13.35
CA ARG A 138 16.79 27.34 14.55
C ARG A 138 15.59 26.81 15.34
N ASP A 139 14.72 25.95 14.82
CA ASP A 139 13.64 25.38 15.65
C ASP A 139 13.04 24.07 15.10
N THR A 140 13.34 22.96 15.76
CA THR A 140 12.89 21.60 15.36
C THR A 140 11.41 21.39 15.66
N SER A 141 10.82 22.17 16.57
CA SER A 141 9.44 21.99 17.06
C SER A 141 8.36 22.37 16.03
N MET A 142 8.58 23.44 15.25
CA MET A 142 7.67 23.88 14.18
C MET A 142 7.71 22.97 12.94
N SER A 143 8.83 22.29 12.71
CA SER A 143 9.06 21.47 11.52
C SER A 143 8.22 20.20 11.49
N ALA A 144 7.96 19.58 12.65
CA ALA A 144 7.17 18.35 12.74
C ALA A 144 5.66 18.58 12.49
N TYR A 145 5.13 19.75 12.87
CA TYR A 145 3.71 20.08 12.71
C TYR A 145 3.35 20.49 11.27
N MET A 146 4.32 20.99 10.51
CA MET A 146 4.15 21.39 9.10
C MET A 146 4.69 20.38 8.08
N ALA A 147 5.33 19.30 8.54
CA ALA A 147 5.69 18.16 7.72
C ALA A 147 4.42 17.56 7.11
N SER A 148 4.19 17.88 5.82
CA SER A 148 2.95 17.51 5.13
C SER A 148 2.82 16.00 5.07
N LYS A 149 1.72 15.47 5.64
CA LYS A 149 1.39 14.06 5.52
C LYS A 149 1.25 13.71 4.03
N LYS A 150 2.00 12.70 3.59
CA LYS A 150 2.14 12.36 2.17
C LYS A 150 1.07 11.34 1.79
N THR A 151 0.30 11.61 0.72
CA THR A 151 -0.59 10.64 0.09
C THR A 151 0.15 9.93 -1.04
N PHE A 152 0.23 8.60 -0.97
CA PHE A 152 0.85 7.78 -2.02
C PHE A 152 -0.21 7.30 -3.00
N GLU A 153 -0.13 7.75 -4.25
CA GLU A 153 -1.05 7.37 -5.30
C GLU A 153 -0.49 6.21 -6.11
N ILE A 154 -1.30 5.18 -6.37
CA ILE A 154 -0.96 4.04 -7.23
C ILE A 154 -1.84 3.99 -8.48
N SER A 155 -1.23 3.68 -9.63
CA SER A 155 -1.92 3.60 -10.91
C SER A 155 -2.44 2.18 -11.17
N PRO A 156 -3.76 1.96 -11.31
CA PRO A 156 -4.31 0.64 -11.58
C PRO A 156 -4.01 0.15 -13.00
N ARG A 157 -3.55 1.04 -13.90
CA ARG A 157 -3.21 0.70 -15.28
C ARG A 157 -1.79 0.18 -15.43
N SER A 158 -0.90 0.52 -14.50
CA SER A 158 0.51 0.15 -14.57
C SER A 158 0.72 -1.35 -14.45
N PRO A 159 1.50 -1.99 -15.35
CA PRO A 159 1.87 -3.39 -15.24
C PRO A 159 2.56 -3.72 -13.90
N ILE A 160 3.44 -2.82 -13.42
CA ILE A 160 4.17 -2.98 -12.15
C ILE A 160 3.20 -3.10 -10.98
N ILE A 161 2.20 -2.22 -10.93
CA ILE A 161 1.19 -2.22 -9.85
C ILE A 161 0.30 -3.48 -9.93
N LYS A 162 -0.01 -3.95 -11.13
CA LYS A 162 -0.76 -5.21 -11.31
C LYS A 162 0.04 -6.42 -10.85
N GLU A 163 1.33 -6.46 -11.12
CA GLU A 163 2.17 -7.58 -10.70
C GLU A 163 2.44 -7.55 -9.19
N LEU A 164 2.70 -6.35 -8.64
CA LEU A 164 2.79 -6.16 -7.19
C LEU A 164 1.51 -6.59 -6.47
N LYS A 165 0.33 -6.33 -7.07
CA LYS A 165 -0.94 -6.84 -6.55
C LYS A 165 -0.94 -8.37 -6.46
N LYS A 166 -0.58 -9.07 -7.53
CA LYS A 166 -0.55 -10.54 -7.52
C LYS A 166 0.44 -11.07 -6.49
N LYS A 167 1.62 -10.46 -6.38
CA LYS A 167 2.64 -10.88 -5.45
C LYS A 167 2.22 -10.69 -3.99
N VAL A 168 1.54 -9.58 -3.68
CA VAL A 168 0.90 -9.38 -2.37
C VAL A 168 -0.19 -10.43 -2.10
N GLU A 169 -0.97 -10.80 -3.11
CA GLU A 169 -2.03 -11.82 -2.97
C GLU A 169 -1.47 -13.25 -2.80
N GLN A 170 -0.28 -13.53 -3.34
CA GLN A 170 0.38 -14.84 -3.28
C GLN A 170 1.28 -15.00 -2.04
N ASP A 171 2.19 -14.05 -1.84
CA ASP A 171 3.28 -14.14 -0.86
C ASP A 171 2.96 -13.36 0.43
N GLY A 172 1.92 -12.51 0.40
CA GLY A 172 1.49 -11.67 1.50
C GLY A 172 2.21 -10.32 1.59
N GLU A 173 1.65 -9.39 2.37
CA GLU A 173 2.21 -8.05 2.56
C GLU A 173 3.53 -8.03 3.37
N ASN A 174 3.82 -9.13 4.07
CA ASN A 174 5.02 -9.27 4.90
C ASN A 174 6.23 -9.84 4.16
N ASP A 175 6.06 -10.29 2.91
CA ASP A 175 7.15 -10.79 2.07
C ASP A 175 8.27 -9.75 1.90
N ARG A 176 9.52 -10.22 1.92
CA ARG A 176 10.72 -9.36 1.84
C ARG A 176 10.78 -8.64 0.50
N THR A 177 10.40 -9.32 -0.58
CA THR A 177 10.40 -8.75 -1.93
C THR A 177 9.31 -7.70 -2.08
N VAL A 178 8.09 -7.99 -1.61
CA VAL A 178 6.97 -7.04 -1.58
C VAL A 178 7.35 -5.77 -0.81
N LYS A 179 7.95 -5.92 0.39
CA LYS A 179 8.42 -4.78 1.20
C LYS A 179 9.47 -3.96 0.48
N SER A 180 10.47 -4.63 -0.10
CA SER A 180 11.57 -3.96 -0.82
C SER A 180 11.05 -3.18 -2.05
N ILE A 181 10.22 -3.80 -2.89
CA ILE A 181 9.61 -3.15 -4.07
C ILE A 181 8.73 -1.98 -3.64
N THR A 182 7.93 -2.15 -2.59
CA THR A 182 7.05 -1.08 -2.08
C THR A 182 7.85 0.13 -1.61
N GLN A 183 8.93 -0.11 -0.85
CA GLN A 183 9.81 0.95 -0.37
C GLN A 183 10.52 1.66 -1.54
N LEU A 184 11.00 0.90 -2.53
CA LEU A 184 11.65 1.45 -3.71
C LEU A 184 10.70 2.31 -4.57
N LEU A 185 9.46 1.84 -4.80
CA LEU A 185 8.44 2.61 -5.51
C LEU A 185 8.08 3.91 -4.78
N TYR A 186 7.99 3.85 -3.44
CA TYR A 186 7.75 5.02 -2.61
C TYR A 186 8.90 6.04 -2.72
N GLU A 187 10.15 5.61 -2.58
CA GLU A 187 11.34 6.48 -2.65
C GLU A 187 11.56 7.07 -4.04
N THR A 188 11.34 6.28 -5.08
CA THR A 188 11.35 6.77 -6.47
C THR A 188 10.28 7.85 -6.66
N SER A 189 9.10 7.67 -6.06
CA SER A 189 8.02 8.67 -6.14
C SER A 189 8.33 9.94 -5.35
N LEU A 190 9.04 9.83 -4.22
CA LEU A 190 9.55 10.99 -3.49
C LEU A 190 10.52 11.79 -4.36
N LEU A 191 11.48 11.12 -4.99
CA LEU A 191 12.48 11.74 -5.86
C LEU A 191 11.83 12.48 -7.04
N VAL A 192 10.92 11.81 -7.76
CA VAL A 192 10.19 12.42 -8.89
C VAL A 192 9.37 13.63 -8.45
N SER A 193 8.82 13.59 -7.23
CA SER A 193 8.00 14.68 -6.69
C SER A 193 8.84 15.79 -6.03
N GLY A 194 10.17 15.70 -6.07
CA GLY A 194 11.09 16.72 -5.55
C GLY A 194 11.29 16.70 -4.04
N PHE A 195 10.96 15.59 -3.36
CA PHE A 195 11.28 15.40 -1.94
C PHE A 195 12.70 14.88 -1.75
N THR A 196 13.27 15.18 -0.59
CA THR A 196 14.50 14.55 -0.12
C THR A 196 14.23 13.11 0.29
N ILE A 197 15.18 12.22 0.01
CA ILE A 197 15.19 10.86 0.55
C ILE A 197 15.84 10.92 1.93
N ASP A 198 15.15 10.43 2.96
CA ASP A 198 15.62 10.51 4.34
C ASP A 198 16.81 9.55 4.60
N GLU A 199 16.81 8.38 3.96
CA GLU A 199 17.88 7.37 4.06
C GLU A 199 18.49 7.04 2.68
N PRO A 200 19.38 7.88 2.13
CA PRO A 200 19.97 7.67 0.81
C PRO A 200 20.74 6.34 0.67
N ALA A 201 21.42 5.91 1.74
CA ALA A 201 22.20 4.66 1.74
C ALA A 201 21.30 3.43 1.53
N GLY A 202 20.18 3.35 2.26
CA GLY A 202 19.23 2.23 2.10
C GLY A 202 18.55 2.21 0.74
N PHE A 203 18.29 3.39 0.14
CA PHE A 203 17.78 3.49 -1.22
C PHE A 203 18.81 2.99 -2.24
N ALA A 204 20.08 3.39 -2.11
CA ALA A 204 21.17 2.92 -2.97
C ALA A 204 21.35 1.40 -2.88
N GLU A 205 21.35 0.84 -1.67
CA GLU A 205 21.43 -0.61 -1.44
C GLU A 205 20.29 -1.36 -2.16
N ARG A 206 19.06 -0.85 -2.10
CA ARG A 206 17.92 -1.42 -2.85
C ARG A 206 18.10 -1.37 -4.36
N ILE A 207 18.67 -0.29 -4.88
CA ILE A 207 18.98 -0.16 -6.31
C ILE A 207 20.06 -1.17 -6.70
N HIS A 208 21.15 -1.26 -5.93
CA HIS A 208 22.24 -2.18 -6.21
C HIS A 208 21.74 -3.63 -6.27
N LYS A 209 20.94 -4.06 -5.29
CA LYS A 209 20.29 -5.38 -5.30
C LYS A 209 19.45 -5.64 -6.54
N LEU A 210 18.73 -4.63 -7.04
CA LEU A 210 17.94 -4.75 -8.26
C LEU A 210 18.82 -4.88 -9.50
N VAL A 211 19.94 -4.15 -9.54
CA VAL A 211 20.95 -4.26 -10.60
C VAL A 211 21.62 -5.63 -10.58
N SER A 212 22.04 -6.13 -9.42
CA SER A 212 22.61 -7.47 -9.25
C SER A 212 21.66 -8.55 -9.74
N LEU A 213 20.38 -8.46 -9.36
CA LEU A 213 19.35 -9.40 -9.83
C LEU A 213 19.09 -9.30 -11.34
N GLY A 214 19.19 -8.10 -11.92
CA GLY A 214 19.06 -7.90 -13.36
C GLY A 214 20.27 -8.40 -14.17
N LEU A 215 21.46 -8.39 -13.58
CA LEU A 215 22.69 -8.92 -14.14
C LEU A 215 22.94 -10.39 -13.77
N ASN A 216 22.06 -10.98 -12.96
CA ASN A 216 22.17 -12.35 -12.44
C ASN A 216 23.49 -12.60 -11.68
N VAL A 217 23.91 -11.61 -10.88
CA VAL A 217 25.08 -11.68 -9.99
C VAL A 217 24.63 -12.25 -8.64
N ASP A 218 25.21 -13.37 -8.22
CA ASP A 218 24.98 -13.97 -6.90
C ASP A 218 25.80 -13.22 -5.84
N GLU A 219 25.16 -12.30 -5.10
CA GLU A 219 25.79 -11.52 -4.02
C GLU A 219 26.27 -12.39 -2.83
N GLU A 220 25.85 -13.66 -2.75
CA GLU A 220 26.32 -14.59 -1.70
C GLU A 220 27.76 -15.08 -1.93
N ALA A 221 28.28 -15.00 -3.15
CA ALA A 221 29.66 -15.43 -3.44
C ALA A 221 30.69 -14.37 -2.98
N GLU A 222 30.48 -13.09 -3.31
CA GLU A 222 31.49 -12.04 -3.08
C GLU A 222 31.65 -11.66 -1.60
N THR A 223 30.57 -11.69 -0.81
CA THR A 223 30.63 -11.36 0.62
C THR A 223 31.37 -12.40 1.47
N SER A 224 31.58 -13.61 0.93
CA SER A 224 32.35 -14.68 1.58
C SER A 224 33.86 -14.56 1.31
N GLU A 225 34.24 -14.07 0.13
CA GLU A 225 35.63 -13.87 -0.27
C GLU A 225 36.23 -12.62 0.38
N GLU A 226 35.50 -11.48 0.39
CA GLU A 226 35.99 -10.25 1.03
C GLU A 226 36.18 -10.40 2.54
N LYS A 227 35.26 -11.10 3.23
CA LYS A 227 35.40 -11.38 4.67
C LYS A 227 36.58 -12.29 4.97
N ALA A 228 36.87 -13.25 4.09
CA ALA A 228 38.01 -14.15 4.26
C ALA A 228 39.35 -13.41 4.09
N GLU A 229 39.43 -12.48 3.11
CA GLU A 229 40.61 -11.62 2.92
C GLU A 229 40.82 -10.63 4.08
N GLU A 230 39.74 -10.05 4.62
CA GLU A 230 39.84 -9.11 5.75
C GLU A 230 40.27 -9.81 7.05
N THR A 231 39.80 -11.05 7.27
CA THR A 231 40.28 -11.89 8.40
C THR A 231 41.74 -12.35 8.21
N ALA A 232 42.16 -12.67 6.99
CA ALA A 232 43.54 -13.07 6.72
C ALA A 232 44.52 -11.90 6.85
N ALA A 233 44.11 -10.68 6.46
CA ALA A 233 44.93 -9.48 6.60
C ALA A 233 45.10 -9.05 8.06
N THR A 234 44.08 -9.24 8.90
CA THR A 234 44.15 -8.91 10.32
C THR A 234 44.98 -9.90 11.13
N GLU A 235 44.93 -11.20 10.82
CA GLU A 235 45.80 -12.22 11.43
C GLU A 235 47.28 -12.01 11.07
N ALA A 236 47.59 -11.65 9.81
CA ALA A 236 48.97 -11.40 9.37
C ALA A 236 49.64 -10.20 10.05
N THR A 237 48.86 -9.20 10.50
CA THR A 237 49.40 -8.02 11.20
C THR A 237 49.64 -8.24 12.69
N GLY A 238 49.01 -9.23 13.31
CA GLY A 238 49.08 -9.49 14.76
C GLY A 238 50.33 -10.23 15.24
N GLU A 239 51.05 -10.92 14.36
CA GLU A 239 52.21 -11.75 14.72
C GLU A 239 53.57 -11.03 14.73
N SER A 240 53.66 -9.77 14.26
CA SER A 240 54.97 -9.10 14.10
C SER A 240 55.40 -8.14 15.24
N THR A 241 54.60 -7.98 16.28
CA THR A 241 54.89 -7.02 17.38
C THR A 241 55.04 -7.70 18.73
N MET A 242 56.04 -8.57 18.90
CA MET A 242 56.71 -8.77 20.20
C MET A 242 58.00 -9.59 20.05
N GLU A 243 59.11 -8.94 19.69
CA GLU A 243 60.42 -9.43 20.12
C GLU A 243 61.43 -8.27 20.20
N GLU A 244 62.19 -8.27 21.31
CA GLU A 244 63.46 -7.55 21.52
C GLU A 244 63.39 -6.02 21.78
N VAL A 245 64.04 -5.41 22.79
CA VAL A 245 65.27 -5.75 23.54
C VAL A 245 65.26 -5.00 24.90
N ASP A 246 65.78 -5.69 25.93
CA ASP A 246 66.38 -5.27 27.22
C ASP A 246 66.10 -3.91 27.88
#